data_AF-A0A518DDF7-F1
#
_entry.id   AF-A0A518DDF7-F1
#
_cell.length_a   1.000
_cell.length_b   1.000
_cell.length_c   1.000
_cell.angle_alpha   90.00
_cell.angle_beta   90.00
_cell.angle_gamma   90.00
#
_symmetry.space_group_name_H-M   'P 1'
#
loop_
_entity.id
_entity.type
_entity.pdbx_description
1 polymer ?
#
loop_
_entity_poly.entity_id
_entity_poly.type
_entity_poly.pdbx_seq_one_letter_code
_entity_poly.pdbx_strand_id
1 'polypeptide(L)' 'MDSCQFKTYLIASTPRDRCPEHGVRQVRVPWAEGSSRFALLIERLAIDVLLAKQTVKGAIGPLRTTRDQT' A
#
# COMPACT_ATOMS: atom_id res chain seq x y z
N MET A 1 11.66 14.56 -18.03
CA MET A 1 12.59 13.84 -17.13
C MET A 1 11.88 12.57 -16.74
N ASP A 2 12.08 11.54 -17.54
CA ASP A 2 11.32 10.29 -17.50
C ASP A 2 12.00 9.32 -16.52
N SER A 3 11.79 9.55 -15.23
CA SER A 3 12.10 8.55 -14.22
C SER A 3 11.11 7.40 -14.41
N CYS A 4 11.53 6.34 -15.09
CA CYS A 4 10.71 5.17 -15.43
C CYS A 4 10.15 4.36 -14.23
N GLN A 5 10.13 4.93 -13.01
CA GLN A 5 9.69 4.28 -11.76
C GLN A 5 10.08 2.80 -11.68
N PHE A 6 11.31 2.44 -12.07
CA PHE A 6 11.80 1.08 -11.91
C PHE A 6 11.89 0.80 -10.40
N LYS A 7 10.99 -0.05 -9.91
CA LYS A 7 10.94 -0.45 -8.51
C LYS A 7 11.65 -1.78 -8.38
N THR A 8 12.70 -1.81 -7.56
CA THR A 8 13.26 -3.06 -7.06
C THR A 8 12.39 -3.54 -5.91
N TYR A 9 11.68 -4.64 -6.11
CA TYR A 9 10.89 -5.25 -5.06
C TYR A 9 11.78 -6.20 -4.26
N LEU A 10 11.97 -5.90 -2.97
CA LEU A 10 12.57 -6.85 -2.02
C LEU A 10 11.45 -7.72 -1.45
N ILE A 11 11.39 -8.98 -1.89
CA ILE A 11 10.45 -9.96 -1.35
C ILE A 11 11.14 -10.57 -0.12
N ALA A 12 10.68 -10.21 1.07
CA ALA A 12 11.18 -10.76 2.32
C ALA A 12 10.00 -11.19 3.20
N SER A 13 10.09 -12.39 3.79
CA SER A 13 9.15 -12.82 4.81
C SER A 13 9.33 -11.99 6.08
N THR A 14 8.22 -11.68 6.76
CA THR A 14 8.28 -10.94 8.02
C THR A 14 9.05 -11.75 9.06
N PRO A 15 10.09 -11.19 9.70
CA PRO A 15 10.89 -11.93 10.67
C PRO A 15 10.03 -12.31 11.87
N ARG A 16 10.22 -13.55 12.32
CA ARG A 16 9.60 -14.11 13.52
C ARG A 16 10.65 -14.15 14.61
N ASP A 17 10.44 -13.38 15.67
CA ASP A 17 11.31 -13.40 16.84
C ASP A 17 10.81 -14.46 17.84
N ARG A 18 11.73 -15.22 18.42
CA ARG A 18 11.44 -16.22 19.46
C ARG A 18 11.80 -15.62 20.80
N CYS A 19 10.86 -14.88 21.36
CA CYS A 19 11.01 -14.33 22.70
C CYS A 19 10.88 -15.47 23.73
N PRO A 20 11.86 -15.66 24.64
CA PRO A 20 11.80 -16.73 25.65
C PRO A 20 10.62 -16.57 26.62
N GLU A 21 10.14 -15.34 26.85
CA GLU A 21 8.98 -15.10 27.73
C GLU A 21 7.63 -15.12 26.99
N HIS A 22 7.60 -14.79 25.70
CA HIS A 22 6.36 -14.49 24.98
C HIS A 22 6.11 -15.36 23.74
N GLY A 23 6.96 -16.36 23.48
CA GLY A 23 6.85 -17.25 22.33
C GLY A 23 7.22 -16.58 21.00
N VAL A 24 6.69 -17.10 19.90
CA VAL A 24 6.97 -16.59 18.55
C VAL A 24 6.13 -15.34 18.28
N ARG A 25 6.78 -14.18 18.10
CA ARG A 25 6.12 -12.92 17.70
C ARG A 25 6.60 -12.48 16.33
N GLN A 26 5.66 -12.09 15.47
CA GLN A 26 6.00 -11.48 14.19
C GLN A 26 6.39 -10.02 14.42
N VAL A 27 7.58 -9.62 13.96
CA VAL A 27 8.06 -8.25 14.10
C VAL A 27 7.24 -7.34 13.18
N ARG A 28 6.83 -6.16 13.69
CA ARG A 28 6.23 -5.12 12.83
C ARG A 28 7.32 -4.55 11.93
N VAL A 29 7.26 -4.90 10.66
CA VAL A 29 8.13 -4.33 9.63
C VAL A 29 7.42 -3.17 8.93
N PRO A 30 8.14 -2.08 8.58
CA PRO A 30 7.53 -0.88 7.99
C PRO A 30 6.74 -1.13 6.70
N TRP A 31 7.08 -2.18 5.94
CA TRP A 31 6.43 -2.53 4.68
C TRP A 31 5.28 -3.54 4.82
N ALA A 32 5.03 -4.06 6.02
CA ALA A 32 3.92 -4.98 6.32
C ALA A 32 2.95 -4.37 7.33
N GLU A 33 2.88 -3.04 7.42
CA GLU A 33 1.89 -2.35 8.23
C GLU A 33 0.48 -2.75 7.73
N GLY A 34 -0.30 -3.37 8.62
CA GLY A 34 -1.52 -4.12 8.24
C GLY A 34 -2.72 -3.29 7.79
N SER A 35 -2.59 -1.96 7.72
CA SER A 35 -3.70 -1.05 7.40
C SER A 35 -3.77 -0.69 5.91
N SER A 36 -2.64 -0.69 5.19
CA SER A 36 -2.64 -0.34 3.78
C SER A 36 -2.71 -1.58 2.90
N ARG A 37 -3.83 -1.72 2.19
CA ARG A 37 -4.03 -2.76 1.17
C ARG A 37 -3.31 -2.42 -0.16
N PHE A 38 -2.63 -1.28 -0.23
CA PHE A 38 -2.02 -0.76 -1.43
C PHE A 38 -0.56 -0.37 -1.18
N ALA A 39 0.26 -0.37 -2.24
CA ALA A 39 1.60 0.21 -2.13
C ALA A 39 1.49 1.74 -1.97
N LEU A 40 2.40 2.36 -1.21
CA LEU A 40 2.45 3.82 -1.01
C LEU A 40 2.34 4.65 -2.29
N LEU A 41 2.93 4.17 -3.39
CA LEU A 41 2.88 4.85 -4.68
C LEU A 41 1.50 4.76 -5.36
N ILE A 42 0.74 3.70 -5.09
CA ILE A 42 -0.66 3.60 -5.52
C ILE A 42 -1.53 4.55 -4.69
N GLU A 43 -1.30 4.65 -3.37
CA GLU A 43 -2.00 5.62 -2.53
C GLU A 43 -1.73 7.06 -2.98
N ARG A 44 -0.46 7.38 -3.28
CA ARG A 44 -0.08 8.69 -3.78
C ARG A 44 -0.76 9.00 -5.12
N LEU A 45 -0.76 8.06 -6.06
CA LEU A 45 -1.48 8.19 -7.33
C LEU A 45 -2.98 8.41 -7.11
N ALA A 46 -3.59 7.67 -6.19
CA ALA A 46 -5.00 7.82 -5.86
C ALA A 46 -5.31 9.23 -5.33
N ILE A 47 -4.46 9.76 -4.45
CA ILE A 47 -4.57 11.14 -3.95
C ILE A 47 -4.44 12.15 -5.10
N ASP A 48 -3.44 12.02 -5.95
CA ASP A 48 -3.22 12.96 -7.05
C ASP A 48 -4.39 12.94 -8.05
N VAL A 49 -4.94 11.76 -8.34
CA VAL A 49 -6.14 11.62 -9.19
C VAL A 49 -7.37 12.23 -8.50
N LEU A 50 -7.55 12.02 -7.20
CA LEU A 50 -8.68 12.60 -6.46
C LEU A 50 -8.59 14.12 -6.38
N LEU A 51 -7.38 14.69 -6.23
CA LEU A 51 -7.15 16.13 -6.25
C LEU A 51 -7.39 16.74 -7.65
N ALA A 52 -7.09 16.00 -8.71
CA ALA A 52 -7.29 16.45 -10.09
C ALA A 52 -8.74 16.30 -10.60
N LYS A 53 -9.60 15.57 -9.88
CA LYS A 53 -10.99 15.29 -10.29
C LYS A 53 -11.97 15.96 -9.33
N GLN A 54 -13.02 16.57 -9.86
CA GLN A 54 -14.04 17.26 -9.06
C GLN A 54 -14.95 16.30 -8.27
N THR A 55 -14.96 15.00 -8.59
CA THR A 55 -15.80 14.00 -7.93
C THR A 55 -15.09 12.66 -7.78
N VAL A 56 -15.43 11.94 -6.71
CA VAL A 56 -14.94 10.57 -6.46
C VAL A 56 -15.33 9.62 -7.59
N LYS A 57 -16.52 9.80 -8.19
CA LYS A 57 -16.97 9.00 -9.35
C LYS A 57 -16.07 9.21 -10.58
N GLY A 58 -15.53 10.41 -10.78
CA GLY A 58 -14.60 10.71 -11.87
C GLY A 58 -13.21 10.09 -11.70
N ALA A 59 -12.86 9.65 -10.49
CA ALA A 59 -11.60 8.99 -10.17
C ALA A 59 -11.65 7.45 -10.33
N ILE A 60 -12.84 6.85 -10.35
CA ILE A 60 -13.05 5.40 -10.44
C ILE A 60 -12.47 4.81 -11.73
N GLY A 61 -12.75 5.42 -12.89
CA GLY A 61 -12.26 4.95 -14.19
C GLY A 61 -10.72 4.92 -14.28
N PRO A 62 -10.05 6.04 -13.97
CA PRO A 62 -8.58 6.11 -13.92
C PRO A 62 -7.94 5.15 -12.92
N LEU A 63 -8.53 4.97 -11.73
CA LEU A 63 -7.97 4.12 -10.67
C LEU A 63 -8.36 2.64 -10.81
N ARG A 64 -9.32 2.32 -11.69
CA ARG A 64 -9.90 0.97 -11.85
C ARG A 64 -10.36 0.36 -10.52
N THR A 65 -10.83 1.18 -9.59
CA THR A 65 -11.32 0.73 -8.28
C THR A 65 -12.83 0.66 -8.27
N THR A 66 -13.39 -0.43 -7.75
CA THR A 66 -14.83 -0.49 -7.46
C THR A 66 -15.09 0.15 -6.10
N ARG A 67 -16.23 0.82 -5.95
CA ARG A 67 -16.65 1.30 -4.64
C ARG A 67 -17.24 0.12 -3.88
N ASP A 68 -16.50 -0.39 -2.91
CA ASP A 68 -16.98 -1.39 -1.97
C ASP A 68 -17.43 -0.66 -0.69
N GLN A 69 -18.74 -0.57 -0.46
CA GLN A 69 -19.31 -0.11 0.80
C GLN A 69 -20.49 -1.04 1.17
N THR A 70 -20.33 -1.79 2.26
CA THR A 70 -21.43 -2.21 3.15
C THR A 70 -21.20 -1.57 4.51
#